data_AF-A0A150IHN6-F1
#
_entry.id   AF-A0A150IHN6-F1
#
_cell.length_a   1.000
_cell.length_b   1.000
_cell.length_c   1.000
_cell.angle_alpha   90.00
_cell.angle_beta   90.00
_cell.angle_gamma   90.00
#
_symmetry.space_group_name_H-M   'P 1'
#
loop_
_entity.id
_entity.type
_entity.pdbx_description
1 polymer ?
#
loop_
_entity_poly.entity_id
_entity_poly.type
_entity_poly.pdbx_seq_one_letter_code
_entity_poly.pdbx_strand_id
1 'polypeptide(L)'
;MPAKTSKVKLYVQAKSLEHRSLKLGAELAGNGTWYTLADNVMKFMFDKLNQGDYIEASIPDDPKGNITFISMADPSKEPGPQPIDKYPSKSEQKILDDGFRQHAIMWQNMMAHAEKVFEAAGDFRSDYENSRRLLVITKTLYEASLEYLNTHKLPEWCKTE
;
A
#
# COMPACT_ATOMS: atom_id res chain seq x y z
N MET A 1 -6.16 18.46 34.90
CA MET A 1 -5.41 19.29 33.93
C MET A 1 -5.85 18.85 32.54
N PRO A 2 -6.17 19.77 31.61
CA PRO A 2 -6.47 19.36 30.24
C PRO A 2 -5.25 18.63 29.66
N ALA A 3 -5.49 17.52 28.95
CA ALA A 3 -4.43 16.78 28.28
C ALA A 3 -3.68 17.74 27.33
N LYS A 4 -2.35 17.65 27.31
CA LYS A 4 -1.58 18.39 26.32
C LYS A 4 -1.94 17.82 24.94
N THR A 5 -2.18 18.72 24.00
CA THR A 5 -2.54 18.38 22.63
C THR A 5 -1.63 19.14 21.68
N SER A 6 -1.19 18.47 20.63
CA SER A 6 -0.46 19.06 19.53
C SER A 6 -1.39 19.29 18.35
N LYS A 7 -1.37 20.50 17.77
CA LYS A 7 -2.11 20.77 16.52
C LYS A 7 -1.30 20.21 15.35
N VAL A 8 -1.91 19.33 14.59
CA VAL A 8 -1.28 18.65 13.45
C VAL A 8 -2.19 18.72 12.25
N LYS A 9 -1.63 18.90 11.05
CA LYS A 9 -2.38 18.93 9.80
C LYS A 9 -2.24 17.59 9.07
N LEU A 10 -3.37 16.95 8.80
CA LEU A 10 -3.45 15.58 8.31
C LEU A 10 -4.60 15.45 7.30
N TYR A 11 -4.52 14.44 6.45
CA TYR A 11 -5.63 14.03 5.60
C TYR A 11 -6.55 13.08 6.36
N VAL A 12 -7.86 13.26 6.13
CA VAL A 12 -8.88 12.28 6.53
C VAL A 12 -8.81 11.11 5.57
N GLN A 13 -8.33 9.96 6.02
CA GLN A 13 -8.20 8.75 5.21
C GLN A 13 -9.41 7.83 5.33
N ALA A 14 -10.12 7.87 6.45
CA ALA A 14 -11.38 7.13 6.66
C ALA A 14 -12.16 7.72 7.84
N LYS A 15 -13.45 7.40 7.92
CA LYS A 15 -14.32 7.74 9.06
C LYS A 15 -15.13 6.52 9.50
N SER A 16 -15.31 6.35 10.81
CA SER A 16 -16.18 5.32 11.39
C SER A 16 -17.21 5.97 12.30
N LEU A 17 -18.48 5.86 11.91
CA LEU A 17 -19.59 6.34 12.74
C LEU A 17 -19.79 5.42 13.95
N GLU A 18 -19.66 4.10 13.75
CA GLU A 18 -19.80 3.08 14.79
C GLU A 18 -18.80 3.30 15.94
N HIS A 19 -17.55 3.62 15.61
CA HIS A 19 -16.48 3.84 16.59
C HIS A 19 -16.23 5.31 16.90
N ARG A 20 -17.03 6.23 16.34
CA ARG A 20 -16.91 7.69 16.54
C ARG A 20 -15.47 8.19 16.32
N SER A 21 -14.85 7.73 15.25
CA SER A 21 -13.41 7.90 15.03
C SER A 21 -13.07 8.27 13.59
N LEU A 22 -11.90 8.90 13.41
CA LEU A 22 -11.30 9.20 12.11
C LEU A 22 -9.95 8.51 11.99
N LYS A 23 -9.66 8.02 10.79
CA LYS A 23 -8.30 7.63 10.41
C LYS A 23 -7.62 8.84 9.78
N LEU A 24 -6.56 9.33 10.42
CA LEU A 24 -5.80 10.49 9.95
C LEU A 24 -4.39 10.08 9.52
N GLY A 25 -3.91 10.61 8.41
CA GLY A 25 -2.57 10.33 7.90
C GLY A 25 -1.90 11.55 7.28
N ALA A 26 -0.58 11.49 7.12
CA ALA A 26 0.19 12.57 6.49
C ALA A 26 -0.07 12.69 4.98
N GLU A 27 -0.58 11.61 4.36
CA GLU A 27 -0.88 11.50 2.93
C GLU A 27 -2.36 11.14 2.71
N LEU A 28 -2.87 11.43 1.51
CA LEU A 28 -4.26 11.16 1.10
C LEU A 28 -4.66 9.69 1.24
N ALA A 29 -3.70 8.77 1.03
CA ALA A 29 -3.89 7.33 1.16
C ALA A 29 -2.63 6.69 1.73
N GLY A 30 -2.77 5.65 2.56
CA GLY A 30 -1.64 4.92 3.13
C GLY A 30 -1.82 4.57 4.62
N ASN A 31 -0.69 4.54 5.33
CA ASN A 31 -0.68 4.35 6.78
C ASN A 31 -1.23 5.60 7.47
N GLY A 32 -2.16 5.39 8.39
CA GLY A 32 -2.80 6.44 9.17
C GLY A 32 -3.25 5.89 10.51
N THR A 33 -3.44 6.78 11.47
CA THR A 33 -3.77 6.42 12.85
C THR A 33 -5.24 6.73 13.12
N TRP A 34 -5.91 5.80 13.78
CA TRP A 34 -7.29 5.99 14.22
C TRP A 34 -7.33 6.80 15.50
N TYR A 35 -8.14 7.85 15.51
CA TYR A 35 -8.37 8.70 16.67
C TYR A 35 -9.85 8.80 16.98
N THR A 36 -10.19 8.60 18.24
CA THR A 36 -11.55 8.80 18.75
C THR A 36 -11.84 10.30 18.82
N LEU A 37 -13.07 10.68 18.48
CA LEU A 37 -13.51 12.07 18.47
C LEU A 37 -14.29 12.41 19.74
N ALA A 38 -14.06 13.61 20.26
CA ALA A 38 -14.91 14.17 21.32
C ALA A 38 -16.30 14.52 20.78
N ASP A 39 -17.30 14.57 21.67
CA ASP A 39 -18.72 14.75 21.30
C ASP A 39 -18.99 16.03 20.52
N ASN A 40 -18.27 17.11 20.84
CA ASN A 40 -18.36 18.38 20.12
C ASN A 40 -17.87 18.23 18.67
N VAL A 41 -16.77 17.51 18.44
CA VAL A 41 -16.24 17.26 17.09
C VAL A 41 -17.19 16.34 16.32
N MET A 42 -17.70 15.29 16.96
CA MET A 42 -18.72 14.40 16.37
C MET A 42 -19.94 15.18 15.91
N LYS A 43 -20.47 16.09 16.74
CA LYS A 43 -21.70 16.83 16.44
C LYS A 43 -21.54 17.89 15.35
N PHE A 44 -20.40 18.58 15.30
CA PHE A 44 -20.26 19.78 14.47
C PHE A 44 -19.40 19.60 13.21
N MET A 45 -18.50 18.61 13.21
CA MET A 45 -17.51 18.41 12.15
C MET A 45 -17.64 17.07 11.45
N PHE A 46 -17.99 15.97 12.13
CA PHE A 46 -17.92 14.63 11.54
C PHE A 46 -18.69 14.48 10.22
N ASP A 47 -19.91 15.00 10.13
CA ASP A 47 -20.72 14.93 8.91
C ASP A 47 -20.19 15.80 7.76
N LYS A 48 -19.43 16.85 8.09
CA LYS A 48 -18.82 17.76 7.11
C LYS A 48 -17.52 17.21 6.54
N LEU A 49 -16.91 16.24 7.20
CA LEU A 49 -15.63 15.65 6.82
C LEU A 49 -15.85 14.49 5.84
N ASN A 50 -15.10 14.54 4.75
CA ASN A 50 -15.00 13.49 3.75
C ASN A 50 -13.60 12.91 3.70
N GLN A 51 -13.49 11.69 3.19
CA GLN A 51 -12.20 11.11 2.89
C GLN A 51 -11.50 11.95 1.82
N GLY A 52 -10.23 12.26 2.04
CA GLY A 52 -9.42 13.15 1.21
C GLY A 52 -9.34 14.60 1.71
N ASP A 53 -10.18 14.98 2.68
CA ASP A 53 -10.13 16.33 3.24
C ASP A 53 -8.83 16.56 4.01
N TYR A 54 -8.22 17.73 3.79
CA TYR A 54 -7.06 18.18 4.55
C TYR A 54 -7.53 19.01 5.75
N ILE A 55 -7.13 18.61 6.95
CA ILE A 55 -7.64 19.20 8.20
C ILE A 55 -6.51 19.51 9.17
N GLU A 56 -6.69 20.52 10.01
CA GLU A 56 -5.94 20.71 11.25
C GLU A 56 -6.71 20.04 12.39
N ALA A 57 -6.09 19.09 13.08
CA ALA A 57 -6.64 18.38 14.22
C ALA A 57 -5.79 18.60 15.48
N SER A 58 -6.45 18.71 16.63
CA SER A 58 -5.81 18.70 17.95
C SER A 58 -5.64 17.25 18.40
N ILE A 59 -4.43 16.71 18.21
CA ILE A 59 -4.08 15.34 18.57
C ILE A 59 -3.61 15.32 20.03
N PRO A 60 -4.21 14.50 20.91
CA PRO A 60 -3.77 14.36 22.29
C PRO A 60 -2.43 13.64 22.38
N ASP A 61 -1.57 14.06 23.31
CA ASP A 61 -0.29 13.40 23.57
C ASP A 61 -0.49 12.03 24.27
N ASP A 62 -1.66 11.81 24.88
CA ASP A 62 -2.08 10.52 25.42
C ASP A 62 -2.73 9.68 24.31
N PRO A 63 -2.24 8.45 24.03
CA PRO A 63 -2.82 7.56 23.02
C PRO A 63 -4.28 7.16 23.28
N LYS A 64 -4.82 7.39 24.49
CA LYS A 64 -6.25 7.19 24.82
C LYS A 64 -7.09 8.46 24.72
N GLY A 65 -6.49 9.60 24.38
CA GLY A 65 -7.18 10.87 24.31
C GLY A 65 -8.07 10.99 23.08
N ASN A 66 -9.08 11.86 23.17
CA ASN A 66 -9.96 12.20 22.06
C ASN A 66 -9.49 13.46 21.34
N ILE A 67 -9.71 13.52 20.02
CA ILE A 67 -9.57 14.77 19.25
C ILE A 67 -10.68 15.72 19.68
N THR A 68 -10.30 16.89 20.17
CA THR A 68 -11.23 17.91 20.70
C THR A 68 -11.50 19.05 19.74
N PHE A 69 -10.70 19.19 18.69
CA PHE A 69 -10.80 20.26 17.71
C PHE A 69 -10.38 19.77 16.32
N ILE A 70 -11.18 20.13 15.31
CA ILE A 70 -10.87 19.95 13.88
C ILE A 70 -11.29 21.21 13.13
N SER A 71 -10.46 21.67 12.19
CA SER A 71 -10.81 22.69 11.19
C SER A 71 -10.33 22.28 9.80
N MET A 72 -11.09 22.64 8.76
CA MET A 72 -10.67 22.45 7.37
C MET A 72 -9.43 23.30 7.07
N ALA A 73 -8.43 22.70 6.42
CA ALA A 73 -7.23 23.36 5.97
C ALA A 73 -7.19 23.37 4.43
N ASP A 74 -6.56 24.39 3.85
CA ASP A 74 -6.38 24.51 2.40
C ASP A 74 -4.99 23.97 2.03
N PRO A 75 -4.90 22.81 1.37
CA PRO A 75 -3.60 22.22 1.01
C PRO A 75 -2.83 23.05 -0.02
N SER A 76 -3.48 24.00 -0.71
CA SER A 76 -2.85 24.88 -1.71
C SER A 76 -2.16 26.11 -1.11
N LYS A 77 -2.46 26.46 0.14
CA LYS A 77 -1.96 27.67 0.81
C LYS A 77 -0.81 27.42 1.78
N GLU A 78 -0.34 26.19 1.89
CA GLU A 78 0.73 25.82 2.81
C GLU A 78 1.80 25.00 2.09
N PRO A 79 3.09 25.17 2.42
CA PRO A 79 4.10 24.23 1.97
C PRO A 79 3.65 22.86 2.49
N GLY A 80 3.40 21.92 1.57
CA GLY A 80 2.85 20.60 1.87
C GLY A 80 3.56 19.94 3.05
N PRO A 81 2.91 18.97 3.73
CA PRO A 81 3.44 18.36 4.93
C PRO A 81 4.92 18.03 4.74
N GLN A 82 5.79 18.65 5.56
CA GLN A 82 7.19 18.24 5.56
C GLN A 82 7.19 16.76 5.91
N PRO A 83 7.78 15.89 5.06
CA PRO A 83 7.77 14.46 5.27
C PRO A 83 8.24 14.17 6.70
N ILE A 84 7.45 13.39 7.44
CA ILE A 84 7.98 12.74 8.64
C ILE A 84 9.03 11.79 8.10
N ASP A 85 10.29 12.16 8.28
CA ASP A 85 11.43 11.30 8.02
C ASP A 85 11.21 9.98 8.75
N LYS A 86 10.88 8.94 7.97
CA LYS A 86 11.36 7.54 8.03
C LYS A 86 10.23 6.54 7.78
N TYR A 87 9.91 6.31 6.50
CA TYR A 87 10.10 5.02 5.80
C TYR A 87 9.21 4.94 4.54
N PRO A 88 9.74 4.53 3.37
CA PRO A 88 11.15 4.35 3.07
C PRO A 88 11.82 5.70 2.78
N SER A 89 13.06 5.87 3.23
CA SER A 89 13.95 6.93 2.76
C SER A 89 14.07 6.91 1.22
N LYS A 90 14.51 8.01 0.59
CA LYS A 90 14.73 8.03 -0.88
C LYS A 90 15.64 6.88 -1.35
N SER A 91 16.61 6.47 -0.54
CA SER A 91 17.44 5.30 -0.79
C SER A 91 16.67 3.99 -0.72
N GLU A 92 15.80 3.81 0.27
CA GLU A 92 14.98 2.60 0.40
C GLU A 92 13.88 2.54 -0.67
N GLN A 93 13.28 3.67 -1.06
CA GLN A 93 12.35 3.73 -2.19
C GLN A 93 13.05 3.33 -3.49
N LYS A 94 14.29 3.80 -3.70
CA LYS A 94 15.10 3.38 -4.84
C LYS A 94 15.39 1.88 -4.84
N ILE A 95 15.65 1.28 -3.67
CA ILE A 95 15.83 -0.17 -3.54
C ILE A 95 14.54 -0.91 -3.90
N LEU A 96 13.39 -0.42 -3.46
CA LEU A 96 12.08 -0.99 -3.83
C LEU A 96 11.84 -0.88 -5.34
N ASP A 97 12.07 0.29 -5.93
CA ASP A 97 11.90 0.55 -7.37
C ASP A 97 12.83 -0.33 -8.22
N ASP A 98 14.09 -0.48 -7.81
CA ASP A 98 15.05 -1.38 -8.45
C ASP A 98 14.60 -2.85 -8.32
N GLY A 99 14.05 -3.24 -7.17
CA GLY A 99 13.46 -4.57 -6.95
C GLY A 99 12.24 -4.83 -7.86
N PHE A 100 11.33 -3.86 -7.98
CA PHE A 100 10.18 -3.94 -8.90
C PHE A 100 10.63 -4.07 -10.35
N ARG A 101 11.64 -3.30 -10.76
CA ARG A 101 12.21 -3.37 -12.10
C ARG A 101 12.84 -4.75 -12.38
N GLN A 102 13.59 -5.29 -11.44
CA GLN A 102 14.18 -6.64 -11.57
C GLN A 102 13.11 -7.72 -11.65
N HIS A 103 12.05 -7.65 -10.83
CA HIS A 103 10.90 -8.55 -10.92
C HIS A 103 10.17 -8.47 -12.26
N ALA A 104 9.99 -7.26 -12.81
CA ALA A 104 9.36 -7.07 -14.11
C ALA A 104 10.19 -7.72 -15.23
N ILE A 105 11.52 -7.55 -15.22
CA ILE A 105 12.43 -8.19 -16.19
C ILE A 105 12.38 -9.72 -16.06
N MET A 106 12.39 -10.25 -14.83
CA MET A 106 12.28 -11.68 -14.58
C MET A 106 10.96 -12.24 -15.14
N TRP A 107 9.84 -11.55 -14.89
CA TRP A 107 8.53 -11.92 -15.44
C TRP A 107 8.50 -11.91 -16.97
N GLN A 108 9.06 -10.88 -17.60
CA GLN A 108 9.14 -10.80 -19.06
C GLN A 108 9.96 -11.96 -19.65
N ASN A 109 11.10 -12.27 -19.05
CA ASN A 109 11.93 -13.39 -19.49
C ASN A 109 11.23 -14.74 -19.32
N MET A 110 10.47 -14.92 -18.23
CA MET A 110 9.69 -16.13 -18.00
C MET A 110 8.55 -16.30 -18.99
N MET A 111 7.82 -15.22 -19.30
CA MET A 111 6.79 -15.25 -20.35
C MET A 111 7.39 -15.60 -21.71
N ALA A 112 8.52 -14.98 -22.08
CA ALA A 112 9.20 -15.28 -23.34
C ALA A 112 9.69 -16.74 -23.43
N HIS A 113 10.09 -17.36 -22.31
CA HIS A 113 10.40 -18.79 -22.27
C HIS A 113 9.15 -19.66 -22.31
N ALA A 114 8.09 -19.29 -21.61
CA ALA A 114 6.83 -20.01 -21.63
C ALA A 114 6.22 -20.02 -23.05
N GLU A 115 6.29 -18.91 -23.78
CA GLU A 115 5.86 -18.81 -25.18
C GLU A 115 6.65 -19.75 -26.09
N LYS A 116 7.97 -19.82 -25.96
CA LYS A 116 8.82 -20.74 -26.74
C LYS A 116 8.54 -22.22 -26.43
N VAL A 117 8.30 -22.55 -25.16
CA VAL A 117 7.89 -23.91 -24.76
C VAL A 117 6.51 -24.23 -25.33
N PHE A 118 5.62 -23.25 -25.37
CA PHE A 118 4.30 -23.38 -25.96
C PHE A 118 4.37 -23.63 -27.47
N GLU A 119 5.20 -22.89 -28.21
CA GLU A 119 5.47 -23.11 -29.64
C GLU A 119 5.99 -24.52 -29.93
N ALA A 120 6.88 -25.04 -29.07
CA ALA A 120 7.44 -26.39 -29.21
C ALA A 120 6.44 -27.52 -28.86
N ALA A 121 5.46 -27.25 -27.98
CA ALA A 121 4.47 -28.24 -27.55
C ALA A 121 3.34 -28.48 -28.58
N GLY A 122 3.25 -27.63 -29.62
CA GLY A 122 2.25 -27.72 -30.68
C GLY A 122 0.89 -27.10 -30.32
N ASP A 123 0.13 -26.74 -31.36
CA ASP A 123 -1.16 -26.05 -31.22
C ASP A 123 -2.31 -27.02 -30.88
N PHE A 124 -3.00 -26.78 -29.78
CA PHE A 124 -4.17 -27.56 -29.33
C PHE A 124 -5.50 -27.09 -29.95
N ARG A 125 -5.46 -26.19 -30.95
CA ARG A 125 -6.62 -25.69 -31.71
C ARG A 125 -7.67 -24.98 -30.85
N SER A 126 -7.27 -24.45 -29.69
CA SER A 126 -8.09 -23.64 -28.81
C SER A 126 -7.23 -22.57 -28.13
N ASP A 127 -7.47 -21.31 -28.48
CA ASP A 127 -6.78 -20.15 -27.88
C ASP A 127 -6.92 -20.11 -26.36
N TYR A 128 -8.06 -20.58 -25.83
CA TYR A 128 -8.30 -20.66 -24.40
C TYR A 128 -7.38 -21.67 -23.71
N GLU A 129 -7.28 -22.89 -24.25
CA GLU A 129 -6.45 -23.95 -23.64
C GLU A 129 -4.95 -23.64 -23.81
N ASN A 130 -4.58 -22.99 -24.92
CA ASN A 130 -3.24 -22.47 -25.17
C ASN A 130 -2.86 -21.40 -24.13
N SER A 131 -3.73 -20.41 -23.92
CA SER A 131 -3.53 -19.34 -22.92
C SER A 131 -3.48 -19.89 -21.49
N ARG A 132 -4.36 -20.84 -21.15
CA ARG A 132 -4.40 -21.45 -19.81
C ARG A 132 -3.09 -22.17 -19.49
N ARG A 133 -2.52 -22.90 -20.45
CA ARG A 133 -1.24 -23.60 -20.28
C ARG A 133 -0.07 -22.65 -20.17
N LEU A 134 -0.03 -21.59 -20.98
CA LEU A 134 0.99 -20.56 -20.88
C LEU A 134 1.02 -19.96 -19.47
N LEU A 135 -0.15 -19.61 -18.92
CA LEU A 135 -0.25 -19.07 -17.55
C LEU A 135 0.24 -20.05 -16.48
N VAL A 136 -0.07 -21.35 -16.63
CA VAL A 136 0.41 -22.39 -15.69
C VAL A 136 1.93 -22.53 -15.76
N ILE A 137 2.50 -22.60 -16.96
CA ILE A 137 3.97 -22.71 -17.15
C ILE A 137 4.67 -21.50 -16.54
N THR A 138 4.20 -20.28 -16.83
CA THR A 138 4.84 -19.07 -16.30
C THR A 138 4.73 -18.99 -14.78
N LYS A 139 3.59 -19.39 -14.19
CA LYS A 139 3.44 -19.45 -12.74
C LYS A 139 4.43 -20.43 -12.11
N THR A 140 4.55 -21.62 -12.67
CA THR A 140 5.48 -22.66 -12.18
C THR A 140 6.94 -22.21 -12.28
N LEU A 141 7.31 -21.53 -13.37
CA LEU A 141 8.64 -20.93 -13.52
C LEU A 141 8.87 -19.87 -12.44
N TYR A 142 7.91 -18.97 -12.22
CA TYR A 142 7.99 -17.91 -11.21
C TYR A 142 8.21 -18.47 -9.80
N GLU A 143 7.41 -19.43 -9.39
CA GLU A 143 7.55 -20.10 -8.09
C GLU A 143 8.92 -20.76 -7.92
N ALA A 144 9.42 -21.42 -8.97
CA ALA A 144 10.77 -22.01 -8.96
C ALA A 144 11.87 -20.95 -8.78
N SER A 145 11.75 -19.80 -9.45
CA SER A 145 12.75 -18.72 -9.31
C SER A 145 12.76 -18.12 -7.92
N LEU A 146 11.59 -17.95 -7.29
CA LEU A 146 11.51 -17.45 -5.92
C LEU A 146 12.11 -18.43 -4.93
N GLU A 147 11.83 -19.73 -5.08
CA GLU A 147 12.43 -20.75 -4.23
C GLU A 147 13.96 -20.75 -4.37
N TYR A 148 14.49 -20.67 -5.59
CA TYR A 148 15.93 -20.59 -5.84
C TYR A 148 16.57 -19.31 -5.27
N LEU A 149 15.92 -18.15 -5.40
CA LEU A 149 16.40 -16.90 -4.81
C LEU A 149 16.47 -16.97 -3.28
N ASN A 150 15.49 -17.60 -2.65
CA ASN A 150 15.39 -17.67 -1.19
C ASN A 150 16.25 -18.79 -0.58
N THR A 151 16.47 -19.89 -1.29
CA THR A 151 17.10 -21.09 -0.73
C THR A 151 18.41 -21.49 -1.41
N HIS A 152 18.73 -20.89 -2.56
CA HIS A 152 19.79 -21.30 -3.48
C HIS A 152 19.73 -22.78 -3.89
N LYS A 153 18.53 -23.37 -3.83
CA LYS A 153 18.26 -24.74 -4.26
C LYS A 153 17.20 -24.68 -5.34
N LEU A 154 17.40 -25.48 -6.39
CA LEU A 154 16.33 -25.72 -7.35
C LEU A 154 15.24 -26.55 -6.67
N PRO A 155 13.95 -26.27 -6.93
CA PRO A 155 12.86 -27.12 -6.46
C PRO A 155 13.10 -28.58 -6.87
N GLU A 156 12.73 -29.53 -6.01
CA GLU A 156 12.99 -30.97 -6.28
C GLU A 156 12.36 -31.45 -7.59
N TRP A 157 11.20 -30.90 -7.99
CA TRP A 157 10.55 -31.23 -9.26
C TRP A 157 11.29 -30.66 -10.49
N CYS A 158 12.19 -29.69 -10.34
CA CYS A 158 13.10 -29.21 -11.39
C CYS A 158 14.35 -30.07 -11.54
N LYS A 159 14.69 -30.87 -10.52
CA LYS A 159 15.82 -31.80 -10.57
C LYS A 159 15.35 -33.06 -11.28
N THR A 160 15.29 -33.00 -12.60
CA THR A 160 15.13 -34.21 -13.41
C THR A 160 16.42 -35.03 -13.35
N GLU A 161 16.28 -36.36 -13.23
CA GLU A 161 17.33 -37.35 -13.45
C GLU A 161 17.92 -37.27 -14.87
#